data_AF-A0A933JR39-F1
#
_entry.id   AF-A0A933JR39-F1
#
_cell.length_a   1.000
_cell.length_b   1.000
_cell.length_c   1.000
_cell.angle_alpha   90.00
_cell.angle_beta   90.00
_cell.angle_gamma   90.00
#
_symmetry.space_group_name_H-M   'P 1'
#
loop_
_entity.id
_entity.type
_entity.pdbx_description
1 polymer ?
#
loop_
_entity_poly.entity_id
_entity_poly.type
_entity_poly.pdbx_seq_one_letter_code
_entity_poly.pdbx_strand_id
1 'polypeptide(L)' 'MYGVHRTTVYLPDDSRRALDRLAAERSCTVAELIREAIRAMTAEAEAPRPTLPLFKSGDETLAERVEEALEGFGES' A
#
# COMPACT_ATOMS: atom_id res chain seq x y z
N MET A 1 7.54 -15.97 -0.79
CA MET A 1 6.52 -16.99 -0.45
C MET A 1 5.18 -16.26 -0.42
N TYR A 2 4.28 -16.50 -1.39
CA TYR A 2 2.97 -15.84 -1.38
C TYR A 2 2.04 -16.61 -0.45
N GLY A 3 1.66 -16.00 0.67
CA GLY A 3 0.68 -16.54 1.61
C GLY A 3 -0.68 -15.89 1.40
N VAL A 4 -1.75 -16.69 1.43
CA VAL A 4 -3.12 -16.17 1.58
C VAL A 4 -3.49 -16.25 3.05
N HIS A 5 -3.87 -15.13 3.65
CA HIS A 5 -4.37 -15.08 5.03
C HIS A 5 -5.90 -15.17 5.01
N ARG A 6 -6.47 -16.06 5.86
CA ARG A 6 -7.92 -16.13 6.06
C ARG A 6 -8.33 -15.09 7.08
N THR A 7 -9.17 -14.16 6.66
CA THR A 7 -9.78 -13.14 7.52
C THR A 7 -11.30 -13.29 7.49
N THR A 8 -11.93 -13.24 8.66
CA THR A 8 -13.39 -13.24 8.80
C THR A 8 -13.84 -11.82 9.11
N VAL A 9 -14.78 -11.30 8.32
CA VAL A 9 -15.38 -9.97 8.53
C VAL A 9 -16.90 -10.11 8.61
N TYR A 10 -17.52 -9.32 9.48
CA TYR A 10 -18.98 -9.22 9.52
C TYR A 10 -19.43 -8.22 8.46
N LEU A 11 -20.43 -8.61 7.67
CA LEU A 11 -21.02 -7.78 6.65
C LEU A 11 -22.53 -7.68 6.91
N PRO A 12 -23.14 -6.51 6.67
CA PRO A 12 -24.59 -6.41 6.57
C PRO A 12 -25.15 -7.41 5.54
N ASP A 13 -26.33 -7.97 5.82
CA ASP A 13 -26.93 -9.02 4.98
C ASP A 13 -27.19 -8.57 3.54
N ASP A 14 -27.56 -7.30 3.35
CA ASP A 14 -27.75 -6.69 2.04
C ASP A 14 -26.45 -6.63 1.24
N SER A 15 -25.33 -6.30 1.90
CA SER A 15 -23.99 -6.29 1.31
C SER A 15 -23.56 -7.68 0.86
N ARG A 16 -23.84 -8.71 1.68
CA ARG A 16 -23.58 -10.10 1.29
C ARG A 16 -24.39 -10.52 0.05
N ARG A 17 -25.69 -10.21 0.04
CA ARG A 17 -26.57 -10.51 -1.11
C ARG A 17 -26.14 -9.81 -2.39
N ALA A 18 -25.69 -8.55 -2.29
CA ALA A 18 -25.17 -7.81 -3.42
C ALA A 18 -23.90 -8.46 -3.99
N LEU A 19 -22.98 -8.90 -3.12
CA LEU A 19 -21.77 -9.61 -3.53
C LEU A 19 -22.08 -10.94 -4.20
N ASP A 20 -23.03 -11.72 -3.68
CA ASP A 20 -23.43 -13.01 -4.28
C ASP A 20 -24.00 -12.82 -5.69
N ARG A 21 -24.84 -11.79 -5.89
CA ARG A 21 -25.38 -11.45 -7.20
C ARG A 21 -24.25 -11.06 -8.18
N LEU A 22 -23.36 -10.17 -7.76
CA LEU A 22 -22.27 -9.69 -8.60
C LEU A 22 -21.30 -10.81 -8.97
N ALA A 23 -21.03 -11.73 -8.04
CA ALA A 23 -20.18 -12.90 -8.25
C ALA A 23 -20.79 -13.83 -9.31
N ALA A 24 -22.11 -14.07 -9.24
CA ALA A 24 -22.82 -14.87 -10.23
C ALA A 24 -22.80 -14.20 -11.61
N GLU A 25 -23.06 -12.88 -11.69
CA GLU A 25 -23.02 -12.11 -12.94
C GLU A 25 -21.63 -12.13 -13.60
N ARG A 26 -20.56 -12.10 -12.78
CA ARG A 26 -19.17 -12.09 -13.27
C ARG A 26 -18.52 -13.46 -13.38
N SER A 27 -19.25 -14.53 -13.09
CA SER A 27 -18.73 -15.92 -13.06
C SER A 27 -17.47 -16.07 -12.19
N CYS A 28 -17.44 -15.40 -11.03
CA CYS A 28 -16.33 -15.48 -10.08
C CYS A 28 -16.84 -15.74 -8.66
N THR A 29 -15.93 -15.87 -7.70
CA THR A 29 -16.24 -16.08 -6.29
C THR A 29 -16.32 -14.75 -5.53
N VAL A 30 -17.13 -14.69 -4.48
CA VAL A 30 -17.19 -13.51 -3.58
C VAL A 30 -15.81 -13.18 -3.00
N ALA A 31 -14.98 -14.19 -2.75
CA ALA A 31 -13.63 -13.97 -2.24
C ALA A 31 -12.72 -13.28 -3.28
N GLU A 32 -12.89 -13.55 -4.58
CA GLU A 32 -12.19 -12.83 -5.64
C GLU A 32 -12.61 -11.37 -5.71
N LEU A 33 -13.91 -11.10 -5.64
CA LEU A 33 -14.43 -9.72 -5.62
C LEU A 33 -13.89 -8.93 -4.42
N ILE A 34 -13.90 -9.52 -3.23
CA ILE A 34 -13.38 -8.87 -2.03
C ILE A 34 -11.87 -8.60 -2.18
N ARG A 35 -11.10 -9.56 -2.70
CA ARG A 35 -9.67 -9.36 -2.95
C ARG A 35 -9.40 -8.26 -3.99
N GLU A 36 -10.19 -8.21 -5.06
CA GLU A 36 -10.10 -7.17 -6.09
C GLU A 36 -10.38 -5.78 -5.52
N ALA A 37 -11.49 -5.64 -4.79
CA ALA A 37 -11.87 -4.38 -4.16
C ALA A 37 -10.82 -3.89 -3.16
N ILE A 38 -10.34 -4.79 -2.28
CA ILE A 38 -9.27 -4.46 -1.33
C ILE A 38 -8.02 -4.01 -2.09
N ARG A 39 -7.60 -4.74 -3.14
CA ARG A 39 -6.41 -4.39 -3.92
C ARG A 39 -6.53 -3.00 -4.55
N ALA A 40 -7.68 -2.69 -5.14
CA ALA A 40 -7.92 -1.37 -5.73
C ALA A 40 -7.80 -0.26 -4.68
N MET A 41 -8.49 -0.40 -3.54
CA MET A 41 -8.44 0.57 -2.46
C MET A 41 -7.03 0.74 -1.87
N THR A 42 -6.29 -0.36 -1.68
CA THR A 42 -4.94 -0.28 -1.13
C THR A 42 -3.92 0.25 -2.13
N ALA A 43 -4.12 0.02 -3.43
CA ALA A 43 -3.24 0.56 -4.47
C ALA A 43 -3.36 2.09 -4.56
N GLU A 44 -4.56 2.64 -4.35
CA GLU A 44 -4.76 4.10 -4.25
C GLU A 44 -4.11 4.69 -2.99
N ALA A 45 -4.07 3.92 -1.90
CA ALA A 45 -3.44 4.34 -0.65
C ALA A 45 -1.91 4.17 -0.64
N GLU A 46 -1.35 3.38 -1.56
CA GLU A 46 0.09 3.19 -1.68
C GLU A 46 0.67 4.47 -2.29
N ALA A 47 1.23 5.35 -1.44
CA ALA A 47 1.94 6.54 -1.89
C ALA A 47 2.94 6.13 -2.99
N PRO A 48 3.01 6.89 -4.12
CA PRO A 48 3.91 6.53 -5.20
C PRO A 48 5.30 6.37 -4.64
N ARG A 49 5.94 5.23 -4.93
CA ARG A 49 7.31 4.99 -4.48
C ARG A 49 8.16 6.19 -4.89
N PRO A 50 8.89 6.82 -3.95
CA PRO A 50 9.68 8.00 -4.28
C PRO A 50 10.63 7.63 -5.41
N THR A 51 10.55 8.36 -6.52
CA THR A 51 11.56 8.23 -7.58
C THR A 51 12.79 8.96 -7.07
N LEU A 52 13.77 8.18 -6.62
CA LEU A 52 15.05 8.73 -6.16
C LEU A 52 15.86 9.25 -7.36
N PRO A 53 16.67 10.31 -7.19
CA PRO A 53 16.95 11.04 -5.93
C PRO A 53 15.91 12.14 -5.61
N LEU A 54 15.51 12.24 -4.35
CA LEU A 54 14.52 13.24 -3.88
C LEU A 54 15.00 14.69 -4.04
N PHE A 55 16.31 14.90 -3.95
CA PHE A 55 17.00 16.16 -4.21
C PHE A 55 18.44 15.84 -4.61
N LYS A 56 19.13 16.81 -5.23
CA LYS A 56 20.57 16.71 -5.51
C LYS A 56 21.31 17.49 -4.43
N SER A 57 22.17 16.82 -3.66
CA SER A 57 23.04 17.44 -2.66
C SER A 57 24.08 18.37 -3.29
N GLY A 58 24.46 18.14 -4.55
CA GLY A 58 25.60 18.80 -5.19
C GLY A 58 26.95 18.23 -4.75
N ASP A 59 26.95 17.28 -3.80
CA ASP A 59 28.12 16.58 -3.27
C ASP A 59 27.85 15.06 -3.33
N GLU A 60 28.63 14.36 -4.15
CA GLU A 60 28.55 12.92 -4.36
C GLU A 60 29.03 12.11 -3.14
N THR A 61 29.78 12.74 -2.23
CA THR A 61 30.33 12.13 -1.01
C THR A 61 29.47 12.35 0.22
N LEU A 62 28.37 13.12 0.11
CA LEU A 62 27.52 13.46 1.25
C LEU A 62 27.00 12.22 2.00
N ALA A 63 26.69 11.13 1.28
CA ALA A 63 26.21 9.89 1.87
C ALA A 63 27.25 9.18 2.75
N GLU A 64 28.53 9.45 2.54
CA GLU A 64 29.65 8.87 3.28
C GLU A 64 30.14 9.78 4.42
N ARG A 65 29.73 11.06 4.42
CA ARG A 65 30.14 12.10 5.37
C ARG A 65 28.96 12.67 6.16
N VAL A 66 27.99 11.82 6.48
CA VAL A 66 26.74 12.24 7.13
C VAL A 66 27.01 12.85 8.51
N GLU A 67 27.92 12.27 9.31
CA GLU A 67 28.27 12.80 10.64
C GLU A 67 28.80 14.24 10.59
N GLU A 68 29.69 14.55 9.66
CA GLU A 68 30.24 15.91 9.50
C GLU A 68 29.16 16.88 9.02
N ALA A 69 28.30 16.45 8.09
CA ALA A 69 27.21 17.27 7.58
C ALA A 69 26.12 17.58 8.64
N LEU A 70 26.08 16.83 9.73
CA LEU A 70 25.12 17.00 10.84
C LEU A 70 25.74 17.69 12.07
N GLU A 71 26.99 18.14 12.01
CA GLU A 71 27.62 18.85 13.12
C GLU A 71 26.86 20.16 13.44
N GLY A 72 26.50 20.37 14.72
CA GLY A 72 25.69 21.51 15.18
C GLY A 72 24.19 21.40 14.87
N PHE A 73 23.71 20.29 14.30
CA PHE A 73 22.29 20.09 14.03
C PHE A 73 21.50 19.90 15.35
N GLY A 74 20.62 20.86 15.66
CA GLY A 74 19.74 20.80 16.83
C GLY A 74 20.29 21.47 18.10
N GLU A 75 21.47 22.10 18.04
CA GLU A 75 21.98 22.92 19.13
C GLU A 75 21.32 24.30 19.10
N SER A 76 20.69 24.69 20.21
CA SER A 76 19.96 25.96 20.39
C SER A 76 20.68 26.89 21.36
#